data_AF-R4MJK6-F1
#
_entry.id   AF-R4MJK6-F1
#
_cell.length_a   1.000
_cell.length_b   1.000
_cell.length_c   1.000
_cell.angle_alpha   90.00
_cell.angle_beta   90.00
_cell.angle_gamma   90.00
#
_symmetry.space_group_name_H-M   'P 1'
#
loop_
_entity.id
_entity.type
_entity.pdbx_description
1 polymer ?
#
loop_
_entity_poly.entity_id
_entity_poly.type
_entity_poly.pdbx_seq_one_letter_code
_entity_poly.pdbx_strand_id
1 'polypeptide(L)' 'MTEAYVIDAVRTAVGKRGGALAGIHPVDLGALAWRGLLDRTDIDPAAVDDVIAGCVDAIG' A
#
# COMPACT_ATOMS: atom_id res chain seq x y z
N MET A 1 -27.57 0.82 -9.24
CA MET A 1 -26.10 0.96 -9.34
C MET A 1 -25.65 1.45 -7.98
N THR A 2 -24.72 0.76 -7.33
CA THR A 2 -24.14 1.23 -6.07
C THR A 2 -23.10 2.31 -6.36
N GLU A 3 -23.02 3.30 -5.49
CA GLU A 3 -22.05 4.38 -5.58
C GLU A 3 -20.71 3.94 -4.99
N ALA A 4 -19.61 4.37 -5.61
CA ALA A 4 -18.26 4.07 -5.14
C ALA A 4 -17.66 5.31 -4.46
N TYR A 5 -17.04 5.11 -3.30
CA TYR A 5 -16.44 6.16 -2.49
C TYR A 5 -14.98 5.84 -2.18
N VAL A 6 -14.13 6.86 -2.19
CA VAL A 6 -12.75 6.76 -1.67
C VAL A 6 -12.79 7.17 -0.20
N ILE A 7 -12.54 6.23 0.71
CA ILE A 7 -12.64 6.45 2.15
C ILE A 7 -11.39 7.14 2.70
N ASP A 8 -10.22 6.64 2.34
CA ASP A 8 -8.93 7.22 2.74
C ASP A 8 -7.84 6.87 1.72
N ALA A 9 -6.73 7.61 1.76
CA ALA A 9 -5.57 7.40 0.91
C ALA A 9 -4.27 7.67 1.67
N VAL A 10 -3.33 6.73 1.59
CA VAL A 10 -1.99 6.84 2.17
C VAL A 10 -0.90 6.41 1.21
N ARG A 11 0.33 6.74 1.58
CA ARG A 11 1.54 6.34 0.87
C ARG A 11 2.71 6.23 1.83
N THR A 12 3.74 5.49 1.43
CA THR A 12 5.04 5.55 2.09
C THR A 12 5.72 6.91 1.82
N ALA A 13 6.83 7.16 2.52
CA ALA A 13 7.80 8.15 2.07
C ALA A 13 8.35 7.76 0.69
N VAL A 14 8.80 8.75 -0.08
CA VAL A 14 9.46 8.54 -1.38
C VAL A 14 10.96 8.62 -1.17
N GLY A 15 11.67 7.56 -1.54
CA GLY A 15 13.13 7.47 -1.46
C GLY A 15 13.82 7.95 -2.73
N LYS A 16 15.11 8.25 -2.64
CA LYS A 16 16.00 8.39 -3.80
C LYS A 16 16.52 7.01 -4.21
N ARG A 17 16.87 6.83 -5.49
CA ARG A 17 17.57 5.63 -5.97
C ARG A 17 18.87 5.45 -5.16
N GLY A 18 19.06 4.25 -4.59
CA GLY A 18 20.19 3.96 -3.69
C GLY A 18 20.15 4.70 -2.34
N GLY A 19 19.02 5.30 -1.97
CA GLY A 19 18.85 6.09 -0.75
C GLY A 19 18.22 5.30 0.40
N ALA A 20 17.54 6.02 1.29
CA ALA A 20 17.05 5.51 2.58
C ALA A 20 16.13 4.28 2.52
N LEU A 21 15.47 4.03 1.38
CA LEU A 21 14.55 2.88 1.22
C LEU A 21 15.15 1.74 0.38
N ALA A 22 16.39 1.87 -0.10
CA ALA A 22 16.98 0.94 -1.06
C ALA A 22 17.23 -0.46 -0.49
N GLY A 23 17.30 -0.61 0.84
CA GLY A 23 17.48 -1.89 1.51
C GLY A 23 16.18 -2.60 1.87
N ILE A 24 15.01 -2.03 1.54
CA ILE A 24 13.71 -2.62 1.85
C ILE A 24 13.24 -3.39 0.64
N HIS A 25 12.82 -4.65 0.84
CA HIS A 25 12.25 -5.46 -0.24
C HIS A 25 10.97 -4.78 -0.76
N PRO A 26 10.74 -4.73 -2.10
CA PRO A 26 9.63 -3.97 -2.67
C PRO A 26 8.25 -4.42 -2.17
N VAL A 27 8.06 -5.72 -1.89
CA VAL A 27 6.81 -6.25 -1.31
C VAL A 27 6.57 -5.67 0.09
N ASP A 28 7.61 -5.63 0.94
CA ASP A 28 7.49 -5.07 2.29
C ASP A 28 7.24 -3.56 2.24
N LEU A 29 7.88 -2.86 1.29
CA LEU A 29 7.65 -1.43 1.07
C LEU A 29 6.20 -1.15 0.63
N GLY A 30 5.63 -1.98 -0.25
CA GLY A 30 4.22 -1.87 -0.65
C GLY A 30 3.27 -2.18 0.51
N ALA A 31 3.54 -3.26 1.25
CA ALA A 31 2.74 -3.67 2.40
C ALA A 31 2.69 -2.62 3.51
N LEU A 32 3.75 -1.82 3.69
CA LEU A 32 3.77 -0.71 4.65
C LEU A 32 2.68 0.33 4.37
N ALA A 33 2.32 0.58 3.11
CA ALA A 33 1.23 1.49 2.78
C ALA A 33 -0.13 0.92 3.20
N TRP A 34 -0.38 -0.37 2.97
CA TRP A 34 -1.64 -1.02 3.35
C TRP A 34 -1.78 -1.15 4.86
N ARG A 35 -0.70 -1.52 5.57
CA ARG A 35 -0.66 -1.50 7.04
C ARG A 35 -1.00 -0.10 7.55
N GLY A 36 -0.35 0.90 6.96
CA GLY A 36 -0.61 2.29 7.26
C GLY A 36 -2.07 2.69 7.05
N LEU A 37 -2.77 2.18 6.02
CA LEU A 37 -4.20 2.44 5.79
C LEU A 37 -5.09 1.81 6.86
N LEU A 38 -4.82 0.55 7.21
CA LEU A 38 -5.58 -0.18 8.23
C LEU A 38 -5.38 0.41 9.63
N ASP A 39 -4.19 0.93 9.95
CA ASP A 39 -3.90 1.48 11.29
C ASP A 39 -4.66 2.80 11.61
N ARG A 40 -5.23 3.47 10.59
CA ARG A 40 -5.95 4.77 10.68
C ARG A 40 -7.43 4.66 10.36
N THR A 41 -7.86 3.49 9.93
CA THR A 41 -9.26 3.21 9.62
C THR A 41 -9.75 2.10 10.53
N ASP A 42 -11.06 2.07 10.81
CA ASP A 42 -11.67 0.98 11.58
C ASP A 42 -12.20 -0.13 10.65
N ILE A 43 -11.47 -0.38 9.55
CA ILE A 43 -11.85 -1.37 8.55
C ILE A 43 -11.46 -2.75 9.08
N ASP A 44 -12.41 -3.68 9.14
CA ASP A 44 -12.12 -5.10 9.35
C ASP A 44 -11.32 -5.64 8.14
N PRO A 45 -10.06 -6.10 8.32
CA PRO A 45 -9.28 -6.64 7.23
C PRO A 45 -9.92 -7.86 6.56
N ALA A 46 -10.78 -8.60 7.27
CA ALA A 46 -11.51 -9.74 6.71
C ALA A 46 -12.65 -9.33 5.77
N ALA A 47 -13.06 -8.07 5.79
CA ALA A 47 -14.09 -7.53 4.90
C ALA A 47 -13.53 -7.05 3.55
N VAL A 48 -12.22 -7.12 3.34
CA VAL A 48 -11.58 -6.74 2.07
C VAL A 48 -11.75 -7.88 1.06
N ASP A 49 -12.50 -7.62 -0.01
CA ASP A 49 -12.74 -8.61 -1.08
C ASP A 49 -11.51 -8.81 -1.98
N ASP A 50 -10.81 -7.73 -2.32
CA ASP A 50 -9.68 -7.77 -3.26
C ASP A 50 -8.63 -6.69 -2.95
N VAL A 51 -7.38 -6.97 -3.30
CA VAL A 51 -6.23 -6.06 -3.16
C VAL A 51 -5.46 -6.02 -4.48
N ILE A 52 -5.54 -4.89 -5.16
CA ILE A 52 -4.89 -4.69 -6.46
C ILE A 52 -3.66 -3.81 -6.30
N ALA A 53 -2.49 -4.33 -6.70
CA ALA A 53 -1.22 -3.63 -6.65
C ALA A 53 -0.67 -3.35 -8.05
N GLY A 54 -0.29 -2.09 -8.30
CA GLY A 54 0.43 -1.72 -9.52
C GLY A 54 1.94 -1.89 -9.34
N CYS A 55 2.59 -2.60 -10.26
CA CYS A 55 4.05 -2.76 -10.30
C CYS A 55 4.51 -2.73 -11.76
N VAL A 56 5.50 -1.88 -12.07
CA VAL A 56 6.05 -1.78 -13.43
C VAL A 56 7.03 -2.93 -13.70
N ASP A 57 7.97 -3.14 -12.78
CA ASP A 57 8.99 -4.19 -12.85
C ASP A 57 8.83 -5.12 -11.65
N ALA A 58 8.31 -6.33 -11.87
CA ALA A 58 8.18 -7.35 -10.83
C ALA A 58 9.52 -8.05 -10.58
N ILE A 59 10.53 -7.26 -10.19
CA ILE A 59 11.89 -7.69 -9.91
C ILE A 59 12.13 -7.47 -8.41
N GLY A 60 12.43 -8.55 -7.70
CA GLY A 60 12.79 -8.59 -6.29
C GLY A 60 14.02 -9.46 -6.11
#